data_AF-A0A101IJ96-F1
#
_entry.id   AF-A0A101IJ96-F1
#
_cell.length_a   1.000
_cell.length_b   1.000
_cell.length_c   1.000
_cell.angle_alpha   90.00
_cell.angle_beta   90.00
_cell.angle_gamma   90.00
#
_symmetry.space_group_name_H-M   'P 1'
#
loop_
_entity.id
_entity.type
_entity.pdbx_description
1 polymer ?
#
loop_
_entity_poly.entity_id
_entity_poly.type
_entity_poly.pdbx_seq_one_letter_code
_entity_poly.pdbx_strand_id
1 'polypeptide(L)'
;MAALLTSEQSDLDRISILIEECKRMGIEVLPPEINESFSNFSVVPNTNKIRFGLSAIKNVGYNIVELIIFLLGQEIIKKLKRVSK
;
A
#
# COMPACT_ATOMS: atom_id res chain seq x y z
N MET A 1 0.77 13.77 1.86
CA MET A 1 -0.02 12.94 2.78
C MET A 1 0.47 11.49 2.86
N ALA A 2 0.68 10.76 1.74
CA ALA A 2 1.17 9.36 1.78
C ALA A 2 2.46 9.14 2.60
N ALA A 3 3.45 10.04 2.49
CA ALA A 3 4.68 9.97 3.28
C ALA A 3 4.43 10.14 4.79
N LEU A 4 3.45 10.96 5.19
CA LEU A 4 3.07 11.18 6.60
C LEU A 4 2.33 9.96 7.16
N LEU A 5 1.41 9.37 6.39
CA LEU A 5 0.79 8.09 6.76
C LEU A 5 1.84 6.98 6.94
N THR A 6 2.88 7.00 6.11
CA THR A 6 3.99 6.04 6.21
C THR A 6 4.86 6.27 7.44
N SER A 7 5.12 7.52 7.84
CA SER A 7 5.91 7.80 9.04
C SER A 7 5.20 7.36 10.32
N GLU A 8 3.87 7.49 10.35
CA GLU A 8 3.04 7.11 11.49
C GLU A 8 2.52 5.67 11.42
N GLN A 9 3.00 4.83 10.49
CA GLN A 9 2.40 3.53 10.19
C GLN A 9 2.41 2.51 11.35
N SER A 10 3.23 2.74 12.38
CA SER A 10 3.29 1.92 13.59
C SER A 10 2.30 2.36 14.68
N ASP A 11 1.68 3.52 14.54
CA ASP A 11 0.69 4.06 15.48
C ASP A 11 -0.70 4.08 14.81
N LEU A 12 -1.53 3.08 15.15
CA LEU A 12 -2.86 2.89 14.56
C LEU A 12 -3.82 4.04 14.90
N ASP A 13 -3.66 4.66 16.07
CA ASP A 13 -4.51 5.79 16.48
C ASP A 13 -4.16 7.02 15.63
N ARG A 14 -2.86 7.27 15.40
CA ARG A 14 -2.39 8.32 14.49
C ARG A 14 -2.81 8.09 13.05
N ILE A 15 -2.68 6.85 12.53
CA ILE A 15 -3.14 6.52 11.17
C ILE A 15 -4.62 6.84 11.01
N SER A 16 -5.45 6.47 11.99
CA SER A 16 -6.89 6.69 11.93
C SER A 16 -7.23 8.18 11.81
N ILE A 17 -6.58 9.01 12.61
CA ILE A 17 -6.71 10.48 12.55
C ILE A 17 -6.26 11.01 11.19
N LEU A 18 -5.11 10.56 10.69
CA LEU A 18 -4.58 11.01 9.40
C LEU A 18 -5.48 10.60 8.22
N ILE A 19 -6.13 9.44 8.28
CA ILE A 19 -7.10 9.01 7.26
C ILE A 19 -8.34 9.90 7.28
N GLU A 20 -8.82 10.31 8.46
CA GLU A 20 -9.90 11.29 8.55
C GLU A 20 -9.50 12.65 7.95
N GLU A 21 -8.27 13.10 8.19
CA GLU A 21 -7.76 14.33 7.56
C GLU A 21 -7.63 14.18 6.04
N CYS A 22 -7.18 13.04 5.53
CA CYS A 22 -7.21 12.74 4.09
C CYS A 22 -8.62 12.93 3.52
N LYS A 23 -9.62 12.37 4.20
CA LYS A 23 -11.02 12.48 3.82
C LYS A 23 -11.51 13.93 3.81
N ARG A 24 -11.14 14.74 4.81
CA ARG A 24 -11.46 16.18 4.86
C ARG A 24 -10.82 16.97 3.71
N MET A 25 -9.62 16.57 3.29
CA MET A 25 -8.90 17.14 2.15
C MET A 25 -9.41 16.64 0.78
N GLY A 26 -10.40 15.75 0.74
CA GLY A 26 -10.87 15.15 -0.52
C GLY A 26 -9.89 14.14 -1.12
N ILE A 27 -8.96 13.61 -0.30
CA ILE A 27 -8.03 12.55 -0.67
C ILE A 27 -8.60 11.22 -0.18
N GLU A 28 -8.98 10.36 -1.11
CA GLU A 28 -9.50 9.04 -0.76
C GLU A 28 -8.36 8.09 -0.41
N VAL A 29 -8.44 7.43 0.75
CA VAL A 29 -7.52 6.34 1.11
C VAL A 29 -8.20 5.02 0.76
N LEU A 30 -7.72 4.38 -0.31
CA LEU A 30 -8.21 3.09 -0.76
C LEU A 30 -7.71 1.97 0.15
N PRO A 31 -8.52 0.91 0.36
CA PRO A 31 -8.10 -0.25 1.14
C PRO A 31 -6.86 -0.93 0.52
N PRO A 32 -6.13 -1.72 1.32
CA PRO A 32 -5.00 -2.47 0.80
C PRO A 32 -5.47 -3.50 -0.21
N GLU A 33 -4.70 -3.67 -1.29
CA GLU A 33 -4.97 -4.63 -2.35
C GLU A 33 -3.69 -5.38 -2.69
N ILE A 34 -3.76 -6.72 -2.75
CA ILE A 34 -2.56 -7.56 -2.91
C ILE A 34 -1.75 -7.18 -4.15
N ASN A 35 -2.39 -6.92 -5.29
CA ASN A 35 -1.69 -6.67 -6.55
C ASN A 35 -1.22 -5.22 -6.74
N GLU A 36 -1.72 -4.27 -5.95
CA GLU A 36 -1.48 -2.83 -6.14
C GLU A 36 -0.81 -2.14 -4.95
N SER A 37 -1.00 -2.66 -3.73
CA SER A 37 -0.40 -2.09 -2.53
C SER A 37 1.09 -2.41 -2.44
N PHE A 38 1.85 -1.41 -1.98
CA PHE A 38 3.23 -1.59 -1.57
C PHE A 38 3.32 -1.81 -0.06
N SER A 39 4.54 -2.00 0.44
CA SER A 39 4.81 -2.07 1.88
C SER A 39 4.31 -0.81 2.60
N ASN A 40 4.67 0.36 2.07
CA ASN A 40 4.28 1.67 2.59
C ASN A 40 3.03 2.21 1.88
N PHE A 41 2.43 3.26 2.44
CA PHE A 41 1.37 4.00 1.76
C PHE A 41 1.92 4.63 0.47
N SER A 42 1.16 4.52 -0.61
CA SER A 42 1.57 5.00 -1.93
C SER A 42 0.49 5.86 -2.59
N VAL A 43 0.89 6.71 -3.52
CA VAL A 43 -0.05 7.47 -4.36
C VAL A 43 -0.46 6.60 -5.54
N VAL A 44 -1.75 6.51 -5.81
CA VAL A 44 -2.24 5.80 -7.01
C VAL A 44 -2.00 6.69 -8.24
N PRO A 45 -1.26 6.22 -9.26
CA PRO A 45 -0.90 7.04 -10.42
C PRO A 45 -2.10 7.66 -11.10
N ASN A 46 -1.96 8.93 -11.54
CA ASN A 46 -3.00 9.68 -12.24
C ASN A 46 -4.32 9.86 -11.46
N THR A 47 -4.28 9.75 -10.14
CA THR A 47 -5.45 9.98 -9.28
C THR A 47 -5.09 10.84 -8.07
N ASN A 48 -6.10 11.34 -7.36
CA ASN A 48 -5.94 11.99 -6.06
C ASN A 48 -6.20 11.00 -4.89
N LYS A 49 -5.72 9.76 -5.03
CA LYS A 49 -5.97 8.69 -4.06
C LYS A 49 -4.68 8.14 -3.49
N ILE A 50 -4.75 7.68 -2.25
CA ILE A 50 -3.67 7.00 -1.56
C ILE A 50 -4.08 5.54 -1.40
N ARG A 51 -3.16 4.62 -1.70
CA ARG A 51 -3.33 3.20 -1.43
C ARG A 51 -2.75 2.87 -0.06
N PHE A 52 -3.49 2.11 0.72
CA PHE A 52 -3.04 1.64 2.02
C PHE A 52 -1.80 0.73 1.90
N GLY A 53 -0.80 0.98 2.74
CA GLY A 53 0.41 0.17 2.81
C GLY A 53 0.20 -1.16 3.53
N LEU A 54 0.72 -2.25 2.99
CA LEU A 54 0.57 -3.59 3.56
C LEU A 54 1.20 -3.71 4.97
N SER A 55 2.26 -2.94 5.24
CA SER A 55 2.94 -2.93 6.54
C SER A 55 2.14 -2.24 7.65
N ALA A 56 1.13 -1.45 7.29
CA ALA A 56 0.22 -0.80 8.23
C ALA A 56 -0.98 -1.70 8.63
N ILE A 57 -1.08 -2.92 8.09
CA ILE A 57 -2.16 -3.85 8.43
C ILE A 57 -1.83 -4.50 9.79
N LYS A 58 -2.75 -4.36 10.75
CA LYS A 58 -2.61 -4.95 12.09
C LYS A 58 -2.35 -6.46 11.99
N ASN A 59 -1.38 -6.94 12.78
CA ASN A 59 -0.96 -8.35 12.85
C ASN A 59 -0.30 -8.91 11.58
N VAL A 60 0.01 -8.08 10.58
CA VAL A 60 0.81 -8.51 9.43
C VAL A 60 2.27 -8.11 9.70
N GLY A 61 3.12 -9.12 9.90
CA GLY A 61 4.54 -8.90 10.13
C GLY A 61 5.26 -8.45 8.86
N TYR A 62 6.30 -7.62 9.02
CA TYR A 62 7.12 -7.12 7.91
C TYR A 62 7.63 -8.24 6.97
N ASN A 63 8.08 -9.36 7.54
CA ASN A 63 8.54 -10.52 6.76
C ASN A 63 7.46 -11.11 5.84
N ILE A 64 6.19 -11.06 6.27
CA ILE A 64 5.06 -11.53 5.47
C ILE A 64 4.83 -10.54 4.31
N VAL A 65 4.90 -9.24 4.58
CA VAL A 65 4.76 -8.20 3.56
C VAL A 65 5.85 -8.32 2.49
N GLU A 66 7.12 -8.46 2.89
CA GLU A 66 8.21 -8.69 1.96
C GLU A 66 7.99 -9.93 1.11
N LEU A 67 7.55 -11.03 1.72
CA LEU A 67 7.27 -12.27 1.00
C LEU A 67 6.15 -12.08 -0.04
N ILE A 68 5.07 -11.39 0.33
CA ILE A 68 3.96 -11.10 -0.60
C ILE A 68 4.48 -10.30 -1.80
N ILE A 69 5.21 -9.21 -1.55
CA ILE A 69 5.75 -8.34 -2.60
C ILE A 69 6.72 -9.13 -3.51
N PHE A 70 7.59 -9.95 -2.90
CA PHE A 70 8.51 -10.81 -3.64
C PHE A 70 7.79 -11.79 -4.56
N LEU A 71 6.75 -12.48 -4.06
CA LEU A 71 5.98 -13.45 -4.84
C LEU A 71 5.25 -12.80 -6.01
N LEU A 72 4.69 -11.61 -5.82
CA LEU A 72 4.04 -10.85 -6.89
C LEU A 72 5.01 -10.47 -8.01
N GLY A 73 6.22 -10.04 -7.64
CA GLY A 73 7.29 -9.76 -8.61
C GLY A 73 7.62 -10.99 -9.47
N GLN A 74 7.70 -12.17 -8.86
CA GLN A 74 7.93 -13.43 -9.59
C GLN A 74 6.79 -13.77 -10.56
N GLU A 75 5.53 -13.56 -10.16
CA GLU A 75 4.38 -13.83 -11.02
C GLU A 75 4.33 -12.91 -12.24
N ILE A 76 4.63 -11.62 -12.05
CA ILE A 76 4.74 -10.63 -13.13
C ILE A 76 5.82 -11.05 -14.13
N ILE A 77 7.01 -11.43 -13.64
CA ILE A 77 8.12 -11.90 -14.50
C ILE A 77 7.69 -13.15 -15.30
N LYS A 78 6.98 -14.09 -14.68
CA LYS A 78 6.46 -15.29 -15.36
C LYS A 78 5.43 -14.92 -16.45
N LYS A 79 4.52 -13.99 -16.18
CA LYS A 79 3.54 -13.50 -17.17
C LYS A 79 4.23 -12.82 -18.35
N LEU A 80 5.21 -11.95 -18.10
CA LEU A 80 5.98 -11.27 -19.15
C LEU A 80 6.74 -12.26 -20.05
N LYS A 81 7.38 -13.29 -19.47
CA LYS A 81 8.05 -14.35 -20.24
C LYS A 81 7.10 -15.18 -21.12
N ARG A 82 5.82 -15.28 -20.76
CA ARG A 82 4.80 -15.98 -21.57
C ARG A 82 4.29 -15.14 -22.75
N VAL A 83 4.25 -13.81 -22.62
CA VAL A 83 3.76 -12.90 -23.66
C VAL A 83 4.83 -12.63 -24.74
N SER A 84 6.11 -12.78 -24.40
CA SER A 84 7.23 -12.58 -25.34
C SER A 84 7.56 -13.81 -26.21
N LYS A 85 6.75 -14.86 -26.17
CA LYS A 85 6.82 -16.04 -27.06
C LYS A 85 5.57 -16.06 -27.94
#